data_AF-F7KRK5-F1
#
_entry.id   AF-F7KRK5-F1
#
_cell.length_a   1.000
_cell.length_b   1.000
_cell.length_c   1.000
_cell.angle_alpha   90.00
_cell.angle_beta   90.00
_cell.angle_gamma   90.00
#
_symmetry.space_group_name_H-M   'P 1'
#
loop_
_entity.id
_entity.type
_entity.pdbx_description
1 polymer ?
#
loop_
_entity_poly.entity_id
_entity_poly.type
_entity_poly.pdbx_seq_one_letter_code
_entity_poly.pdbx_strand_id
1 'polypeptide(L)'
;MEEKMIETMDYGSLVDLFVKSGLEIHPDDPAPDGMVTCFRLEDEITGELYGAAGLCFDAKEYILRCVAVEEAQRGKGSEVMVYDYVKR
;
A
#
# COMPACT_ATOMS: atom_id res chain seq x y z
N MET A 1 3.70 -13.39 -14.01
CA MET A 1 3.19 -12.80 -12.77
C MET A 1 2.08 -11.89 -13.22
N GLU A 2 0.85 -12.20 -12.83
CA GLU A 2 -0.32 -11.39 -13.16
C GLU A 2 -0.63 -10.62 -11.89
N GLU A 3 -0.58 -9.30 -11.96
CA GLU A 3 -0.65 -8.42 -10.80
C GLU A 3 -1.97 -7.67 -10.84
N LYS A 4 -2.68 -7.64 -9.72
CA LYS A 4 -3.97 -6.99 -9.56
C LYS A 4 -3.91 -5.93 -8.48
N MET A 5 -4.42 -4.75 -8.80
CA MET A 5 -4.61 -3.69 -7.81
C MET A 5 -6.02 -3.74 -7.24
N ILE A 6 -6.13 -3.64 -5.92
CA ILE A 6 -7.39 -3.68 -5.18
C ILE A 6 -7.44 -2.49 -4.23
N GLU A 7 -8.54 -1.75 -4.28
CA GLU A 7 -8.86 -0.72 -3.29
C GLU A 7 -9.52 -1.35 -2.06
N THR A 8 -9.11 -0.92 -0.88
CA THR A 8 -9.66 -1.40 0.38
C THR A 8 -9.58 -0.32 1.46
N MET A 9 -10.51 -0.37 2.41
CA MET A 9 -10.44 0.44 3.63
C MET A 9 -9.80 -0.31 4.80
N ASP A 10 -9.40 -1.56 4.60
CA ASP A 10 -8.78 -2.39 5.62
C ASP A 10 -7.28 -2.10 5.73
N TYR A 11 -6.95 -0.98 6.37
CA TYR A 11 -5.57 -0.58 6.66
C TYR A 11 -4.86 -1.61 7.56
N GLY A 12 -5.58 -2.19 8.53
CA GLY A 12 -5.01 -3.09 9.53
C GLY A 12 -4.34 -4.32 8.90
N SER A 13 -4.93 -4.88 7.85
CA SER A 13 -4.34 -6.03 7.13
C SER A 13 -3.09 -5.70 6.30
N LEU A 14 -2.67 -4.43 6.25
CA LEU A 14 -1.48 -3.96 5.54
C LEU A 14 -0.32 -3.61 6.47
N VAL A 15 -0.60 -3.43 7.77
CA VAL A 15 0.40 -2.97 8.74
C VAL A 15 1.59 -3.92 8.78
N ASP A 16 1.35 -5.23 8.74
CA ASP A 16 2.43 -6.22 8.72
C ASP A 16 3.41 -6.01 7.56
N LEU A 17 2.92 -5.69 6.37
CA LEU A 17 3.76 -5.42 5.20
C LEU A 17 4.57 -4.12 5.39
N PHE A 18 3.94 -3.08 5.95
CA PHE A 18 4.61 -1.81 6.21
C PHE A 18 5.75 -1.98 7.21
N VAL A 19 5.49 -2.67 8.32
CA VAL A 19 6.47 -2.96 9.38
C VAL A 19 7.63 -3.79 8.82
N LYS A 20 7.33 -4.88 8.11
CA LYS A 20 8.36 -5.72 7.45
C LYS A 20 9.19 -4.93 6.45
N SER A 21 8.58 -3.96 5.78
CA SER A 21 9.28 -3.09 4.83
C SER A 21 10.15 -2.01 5.47
N GLY A 22 10.13 -1.89 6.80
CA GLY A 22 10.96 -0.95 7.56
C GLY A 22 10.31 0.41 7.82
N LEU A 23 8.99 0.53 7.63
CA LEU A 23 8.27 1.76 8.00
C LEU A 23 8.12 1.81 9.52
N GLU A 24 8.27 3.02 10.08
CA GLU A 24 8.08 3.30 11.50
C GLU A 24 6.57 3.37 11.85
N ILE A 25 5.91 2.21 11.84
CA ILE A 25 4.49 2.04 12.15
C ILE A 25 4.37 0.95 13.22
N HIS A 26 3.48 1.12 14.19
CA HIS A 26 3.16 0.07 15.14
C HIS A 26 1.80 -0.59 14.80
N PRO A 27 1.65 -1.91 15.03
CA PRO A 27 0.37 -2.62 14.83
C PRO A 27 -0.81 -2.04 15.60
N ASP A 28 -0.54 -1.42 16.75
CA ASP A 28 -1.54 -0.79 17.60
C ASP A 28 -1.83 0.68 17.23
N ASP A 29 -1.06 1.25 16.28
CA ASP A 29 -1.31 2.61 15.81
C ASP A 29 -2.64 2.65 15.03
N PRO A 30 -3.46 3.69 15.21
CA PRO A 30 -4.63 3.89 14.38
C PRO A 30 -4.22 4.14 12.93
N ALA A 31 -5.15 3.88 12.00
CA ALA A 31 -4.97 4.31 10.62
C ALA A 31 -4.70 5.83 10.56
N PRO A 32 -3.83 6.29 9.64
CA PRO A 32 -3.53 7.71 9.47
C PRO A 32 -4.78 8.59 9.34
N ASP A 33 -4.74 9.76 9.97
CA ASP A 33 -5.80 10.77 9.81
C ASP A 33 -6.00 11.14 8.34
N GLY A 34 -7.27 11.36 7.97
CA GLY A 34 -7.62 11.71 6.60
C GLY A 34 -7.49 10.55 5.61
N MET A 35 -7.36 9.29 6.06
CA MET A 35 -7.34 8.12 5.17
C MET A 35 -8.58 8.10 4.26
N VAL A 36 -8.33 8.11 2.95
CA VAL A 36 -9.33 8.02 1.89
C VAL A 36 -9.52 6.58 1.46
N THR A 37 -8.43 5.87 1.21
CA THR A 37 -8.41 4.47 0.80
C THR A 37 -7.00 3.89 0.96
N CYS A 38 -6.89 2.57 0.92
CA CYS A 38 -5.64 1.86 0.76
C CYS A 38 -5.65 1.06 -0.54
N PHE A 39 -4.48 0.88 -1.13
CA PHE A 39 -4.25 0.06 -2.30
C PHE A 39 -3.46 -1.17 -1.91
N ARG A 40 -3.89 -2.32 -2.43
CA ARG A 40 -3.22 -3.60 -2.31
C ARG A 40 -2.82 -4.06 -3.71
N LEU A 41 -1.55 -4.36 -3.88
CA LEU A 41 -1.02 -5.02 -5.06
C LEU A 41 -0.86 -6.49 -4.73
N GLU A 42 -1.66 -7.33 -5.38
CA GLU A 42 -1.68 -8.77 -5.13
C GLU A 42 -1.34 -9.54 -6.41
N ASP A 43 -0.78 -10.73 -6.25
CA ASP A 43 -0.74 -11.72 -7.32
C ASP A 43 -2.16 -12.18 -7.64
N GLU A 44 -2.58 -12.06 -8.90
CA GLU A 44 -3.94 -12.38 -9.31
C GLU A 44 -4.27 -13.87 -9.16
N ILE A 45 -3.27 -14.74 -9.24
CA ILE A 45 -3.47 -16.20 -9.20
C ILE A 45 -3.46 -16.71 -7.75
N THR A 46 -2.51 -16.27 -6.94
CA THR A 46 -2.30 -16.78 -5.58
C THR A 46 -2.94 -15.91 -4.50
N GLY A 47 -3.26 -14.65 -4.79
CA GLY A 47 -3.73 -13.66 -3.83
C GLY A 47 -2.63 -13.16 -2.88
N GLU A 48 -1.36 -13.47 -3.16
CA GLU A 48 -0.24 -13.04 -2.32
C GLU A 48 -0.06 -11.52 -2.42
N LEU A 49 0.05 -10.85 -1.27
CA LEU A 49 0.25 -9.40 -1.20
C LEU A 49 1.71 -9.04 -1.51
N TYR A 50 1.94 -8.35 -2.62
CA TYR A 50 3.25 -7.88 -3.05
C TYR A 50 3.52 -6.43 -2.69
N GLY A 51 2.50 -5.61 -2.53
CA GLY A 51 2.68 -4.18 -2.25
C GLY A 51 1.44 -3.54 -1.68
N ALA A 52 1.62 -2.42 -1.00
CA ALA A 52 0.54 -1.62 -0.47
C ALA A 52 0.89 -0.14 -0.38
N ALA A 53 -0.14 0.71 -0.42
CA ALA A 53 -0.05 2.14 -0.13
C ALA A 53 -1.33 2.64 0.50
N GLY A 54 -1.23 3.68 1.33
CA GLY A 54 -2.37 4.47 1.81
C GLY A 54 -2.49 5.78 1.03
N LEU A 55 -3.72 6.24 0.81
CA LEU A 55 -4.02 7.57 0.31
C LEU A 55 -4.75 8.34 1.40
N CYS A 56 -4.18 9.46 1.81
CA CYS A 56 -4.80 10.37 2.76
C CYS A 56 -5.15 11.69 2.08
N PHE A 57 -6.15 12.38 2.59
CA PHE A 57 -6.47 13.76 2.22
C PHE A 57 -6.31 14.66 3.44
N ASP A 58 -5.32 15.54 3.38
CA ASP A 58 -5.01 16.48 4.46
C ASP A 58 -4.56 17.81 3.86
N ALA A 59 -4.81 18.91 4.56
CA ALA A 59 -4.44 20.26 4.12
C ALA A 59 -4.87 20.63 2.67
N LYS A 60 -5.97 20.05 2.18
CA LYS A 60 -6.49 20.17 0.80
C LYS A 60 -5.65 19.48 -0.28
N GLU A 61 -4.78 18.56 0.11
CA GLU A 61 -3.91 17.80 -0.77
C GLU A 61 -4.11 16.30 -0.57
N TYR A 62 -3.94 15.54 -1.66
CA TYR A 62 -3.85 14.09 -1.60
C TYR A 62 -2.41 13.67 -1.31
N ILE A 63 -2.22 12.92 -0.24
CA ILE A 63 -0.91 12.49 0.25
C ILE A 63 -0.85 10.97 0.17
N LEU A 64 0.10 10.47 -0.62
CA LEU A 64 0.45 9.05 -0.61
C LEU A 64 1.26 8.76 0.66
N ARG A 65 0.76 7.87 1.51
CA ARG A 65 1.42 7.42 2.74
C ARG A 65 1.63 5.91 2.73
N CYS A 66 2.49 5.43 3.61
CA CYS A 66 2.66 4.01 3.88
C CYS A 66 2.93 3.18 2.61
N VAL A 67 3.84 3.62 1.73
CA VAL A 67 4.16 2.87 0.50
C VAL A 67 5.16 1.78 0.84
N ALA A 68 4.81 0.53 0.56
CA ALA A 68 5.65 -0.62 0.80
C ALA A 68 5.48 -1.68 -0.31
N VAL A 69 6.57 -2.38 -0.60
CA VAL A 69 6.62 -3.52 -1.52
C VAL A 69 7.46 -4.61 -0.89
N GLU A 70 7.01 -5.85 -1.00
CA GLU A 70 7.71 -7.05 -0.57
C GLU A 70 9.13 -7.07 -1.15
N GLU A 71 10.11 -7.42 -0.32
CA GLU A 71 11.53 -7.29 -0.68
C GLU A 71 11.87 -8.04 -1.97
N ALA A 72 11.28 -9.22 -2.16
CA ALA A 72 11.46 -10.03 -3.36
C ALA A 72 10.93 -9.38 -4.64
N GLN A 73 10.06 -8.36 -4.55
CA GLN A 73 9.44 -7.66 -5.69
C GLN A 73 10.03 -6.27 -5.95
N ARG A 74 10.91 -5.79 -5.05
CA ARG A 74 11.59 -4.50 -5.24
C ARG A 74 12.47 -4.51 -6.48
N GLY A 75 12.51 -3.38 -7.18
CA GLY A 75 13.28 -3.22 -8.43
C GLY A 75 12.69 -3.91 -9.66
N LYS A 76 11.52 -4.57 -9.55
CA LYS A 76 10.81 -5.21 -10.68
C LYS A 76 9.71 -4.34 -11.29
N GLY A 77 9.50 -3.13 -10.77
CA GLY A 77 8.49 -2.18 -11.27
C GLY A 77 7.18 -2.16 -10.49
N SER A 78 6.97 -3.07 -9.54
CA SER A 78 5.75 -3.13 -8.72
C SER A 78 5.51 -1.85 -7.91
N GLU A 79 6.57 -1.18 -7.45
CA GLU A 79 6.48 0.15 -6.83
C GLU A 79 5.89 1.19 -7.79
N VAL A 80 6.35 1.21 -9.04
CA VAL A 80 5.90 2.15 -10.08
C VAL A 80 4.42 1.96 -10.37
N MET A 81 3.92 0.73 -10.34
CA MET A 81 2.50 0.45 -10.57
C MET A 81 1.60 1.03 -9.47
N VAL A 82 2.03 0.97 -8.20
CA VAL A 82 1.31 1.61 -7.10
C VAL A 82 1.25 3.12 -7.31
N TYR A 83 2.36 3.75 -7.70
CA TYR A 83 2.39 5.19 -8.00
C TYR A 83 1.52 5.58 -9.20
N ASP A 84 1.58 4.81 -10.30
CA ASP A 84 0.86 5.11 -11.53
C ASP A 84 -0.65 4.90 -11.38
N TYR A 85 -1.08 3.96 -10.53
CA TYR A 85 -2.49 3.75 -10.25
C TYR A 85 -3.08 4.90 -9.45
N VAL A 86 -2.37 5.41 -8.44
CA VAL A 86 -2.87 6.51 -7.59
C VAL A 86 -2.97 7.84 -8.36
N LYS A 87 -2.20 8.01 -9.44
CA LYS A 87 -2.24 9.23 -10.27
C LYS A 87 -3.41 9.29 -11.27
N ARG A 88 -4.19 8.22 -11.43
CA ARG A 88 -5.32 8.16 -12.37
C ARG A 88 -6.56 8.84 -11.79
#